data_AF-A0A1Y3E6I4-F1
#
_entry.id   AF-A0A1Y3E6I4-F1
#
_cell.length_a   1.000
_cell.length_b   1.000
_cell.length_c   1.000
_cell.angle_alpha   90.00
_cell.angle_beta   90.00
_cell.angle_gamma   90.00
#
_symmetry.space_group_name_H-M   'P 1'
#
loop_
_entity.id
_entity.type
_entity.pdbx_description
1 polymer ?
#
loop_
_entity_poly.entity_id
_entity_poly.type
_entity_poly.pdbx_seq_one_letter_code
_entity_poly.pdbx_strand_id
1 'polypeptide(L)'
;MSVIYIGADQGLLNSFFSEWRLKGPSHRLPYTYNTASSALYTYIAALKRFMGDVKIVHFIGQQKPWNLLGSKDPQLGAALEMEFLKTWFSIFSSSVLPTLHPEYAEILRKQMPAAVSDADRQRAWEEGIVDYTGRDSWENIQKRLEETINGEKINYEANHPQHEKQQQQQQRKKCATKQCGFKQTT
;
A
#
# COMPACT_ATOMS: atom_id res chain seq x y z
N MET A 1 22.02 -43.91 -15.34
CA MET A 1 20.96 -42.94 -14.95
C MET A 1 21.30 -41.58 -15.52
N SER A 2 20.44 -41.03 -16.38
CA SER A 2 20.67 -39.78 -17.10
C SER A 2 20.56 -38.58 -16.17
N VAL A 3 21.64 -37.82 -16.02
CA VAL A 3 21.67 -36.56 -15.25
C VAL A 3 21.06 -35.47 -16.11
N ILE A 4 19.93 -34.92 -15.69
CA ILE A 4 19.27 -33.82 -16.39
C ILE A 4 20.10 -32.55 -16.14
N TYR A 5 20.83 -32.12 -17.16
CA TYR A 5 21.59 -30.87 -17.19
C TYR A 5 20.63 -29.72 -17.47
N ILE A 6 20.05 -29.12 -16.43
CA ILE A 6 19.28 -27.88 -16.59
C ILE A 6 20.30 -26.75 -16.48
N GLY A 7 20.65 -26.23 -17.67
CA GLY A 7 21.96 -25.67 -17.99
C GLY A 7 22.30 -24.36 -17.32
N ALA A 8 23.54 -24.31 -16.82
CA ALA A 8 24.36 -23.19 -16.34
C ALA A 8 25.01 -23.58 -15.01
N ASP A 9 24.97 -22.69 -14.02
CA ASP A 9 25.59 -22.84 -12.71
C ASP A 9 24.91 -23.90 -11.85
N GLN A 10 23.57 -23.98 -11.86
CA GLN A 10 22.85 -24.93 -11.00
C GLN A 10 23.21 -26.39 -11.30
N GLY A 11 23.33 -26.76 -12.58
CA GLY A 11 23.77 -28.10 -12.99
C GLY A 11 25.22 -28.40 -12.62
N LEU A 12 26.11 -27.41 -12.80
CA LEU A 12 27.54 -27.52 -12.46
C LEU A 12 27.73 -27.67 -10.94
N LEU A 13 27.11 -26.81 -10.15
CA LEU A 13 27.16 -26.83 -8.68
C LEU A 13 26.57 -28.13 -8.12
N ASN A 14 25.46 -28.60 -8.67
CA ASN A 14 24.89 -29.88 -8.26
C ASN A 14 25.80 -31.07 -8.60
N SER A 15 26.60 -30.98 -9.65
CA SER A 15 27.57 -32.02 -10.02
C SER A 15 28.78 -31.99 -9.08
N PHE A 16 29.30 -30.80 -8.77
CA PHE A 16 30.43 -30.64 -7.83
C PHE A 16 30.04 -31.02 -6.39
N PHE A 17 28.84 -30.62 -5.95
CA PHE A 17 28.29 -30.95 -4.63
C PHE A 17 27.32 -32.14 -4.67
N SER A 18 27.62 -33.20 -5.43
CA SER A 18 26.70 -34.32 -5.72
C SER A 18 25.97 -34.91 -4.49
N GLU A 19 26.66 -34.95 -3.35
CA GLU A 19 26.16 -35.56 -2.11
C GLU A 19 25.19 -34.67 -1.31
N TRP A 20 24.91 -33.43 -1.75
CA TRP A 20 24.09 -32.48 -0.96
C TRP A 20 22.71 -33.04 -0.60
N ARG A 21 22.14 -33.88 -1.47
CA ARG A 21 20.85 -34.57 -1.22
C ARG A 21 20.97 -35.70 -0.22
N LEU A 22 22.12 -36.39 -0.15
CA LEU A 22 22.32 -37.54 0.74
C LEU A 22 22.74 -37.11 2.14
N LYS A 23 23.28 -35.89 2.28
CA LYS A 23 23.59 -35.30 3.58
C LYS A 23 22.32 -34.93 4.36
N GLY A 24 22.43 -35.01 5.69
CA GLY A 24 21.34 -34.73 6.62
C GLY A 24 20.86 -33.27 6.61
N PRO A 25 19.87 -32.92 7.44
CA PRO A 25 19.19 -31.61 7.42
C PRO A 25 20.12 -30.40 7.58
N SER A 26 21.25 -30.56 8.28
CA SER A 26 22.26 -29.50 8.46
C SER A 26 22.88 -28.98 7.15
N HIS A 27 22.76 -29.74 6.06
CA HIS A 27 23.27 -29.36 4.74
C HIS A 27 22.17 -28.88 3.80
N ARG A 28 20.94 -28.69 4.31
CA ARG A 28 19.79 -28.26 3.54
C ARG A 28 19.26 -26.96 4.10
N LEU A 29 19.29 -25.91 3.30
CA LEU A 29 18.64 -24.66 3.64
C LEU A 29 17.12 -24.86 3.67
N PRO A 30 16.41 -24.38 4.71
CA PRO A 30 14.96 -24.38 4.70
C PRO A 30 14.41 -23.59 3.50
N TYR A 31 13.28 -24.03 2.96
CA TYR A 31 12.69 -23.42 1.77
C TYR A 31 12.36 -21.93 1.94
N THR A 32 12.13 -21.47 3.17
CA THR A 32 11.91 -20.05 3.51
C THR A 32 13.11 -19.14 3.17
N TYR A 33 14.30 -19.70 2.98
CA TYR A 33 15.51 -18.99 2.54
C TYR A 33 15.74 -19.02 1.02
N ASN A 34 14.86 -19.68 0.25
CA ASN A 34 14.88 -19.68 -1.21
C ASN A 34 13.49 -20.00 -1.75
N THR A 35 12.49 -19.18 -1.35
CA THR A 35 11.09 -19.42 -1.71
C THR A 35 10.86 -18.92 -3.13
N ALA A 36 10.50 -19.82 -4.05
CA ALA A 36 10.13 -19.43 -5.41
C ALA A 36 8.79 -18.69 -5.39
N SER A 37 8.73 -17.52 -6.03
CA SER A 37 7.50 -16.71 -6.08
C SER A 37 6.39 -17.36 -6.91
N SER A 38 6.74 -18.25 -7.84
CA SER A 38 5.78 -18.90 -8.74
C SER A 38 5.03 -20.04 -8.05
N ALA A 39 3.70 -20.03 -8.17
CA ALA A 39 2.84 -21.13 -7.72
C ALA A 39 3.12 -22.46 -8.44
N LEU A 40 3.80 -22.45 -9.61
CA LEU A 40 4.20 -23.67 -10.31
C LEU A 40 5.30 -24.44 -9.55
N TYR A 41 6.12 -23.72 -8.79
CA TYR A 41 7.20 -24.31 -7.99
C TYR A 41 6.81 -24.48 -6.51
N THR A 42 5.67 -23.92 -6.10
CA THR A 42 5.30 -23.84 -4.70
C THR A 42 3.91 -24.41 -4.46
N TYR A 43 3.83 -25.40 -3.56
CA TYR A 43 2.55 -25.90 -3.09
C TYR A 43 1.80 -24.81 -2.30
N ILE A 44 0.71 -24.30 -2.88
CA ILE A 44 0.00 -23.11 -2.38
C ILE A 44 -0.39 -23.24 -0.90
N ALA A 45 -0.83 -24.42 -0.44
CA ALA A 45 -1.22 -24.61 0.95
C ALA A 45 -0.03 -24.52 1.92
N ALA A 46 1.14 -25.06 1.54
CA ALA A 46 2.36 -24.92 2.33
C ALA A 46 2.81 -23.45 2.36
N LEU A 47 2.76 -22.74 1.23
CA LEU A 47 3.15 -21.34 1.22
C LEU A 47 2.21 -20.50 2.06
N LYS A 48 0.89 -20.69 2.00
CA LYS A 48 -0.06 -20.03 2.91
C LYS A 48 0.27 -20.29 4.39
N ARG A 49 0.69 -21.51 4.74
CA ARG A 49 1.04 -21.88 6.11
C ARG A 49 2.31 -21.21 6.62
N PHE A 50 3.33 -21.11 5.77
CA PHE A 50 4.68 -20.65 6.12
C PHE A 50 5.03 -19.28 5.54
N MET A 51 4.06 -18.54 4.99
CA MET A 51 4.29 -17.26 4.31
C MET A 51 4.97 -16.24 5.21
N GLY A 52 4.52 -16.15 6.47
CA GLY A 52 5.10 -15.23 7.46
C GLY A 52 6.53 -15.60 7.88
N ASP A 53 6.96 -16.83 7.62
CA ASP A 53 8.31 -17.30 7.94
C ASP A 53 9.29 -17.11 6.77
N VAL A 54 8.80 -16.71 5.59
CA VAL A 54 9.64 -16.46 4.40
C VAL A 54 10.65 -15.36 4.69
N LYS A 55 11.92 -15.63 4.39
CA LYS A 55 13.05 -14.72 4.57
C LYS A 55 13.60 -14.21 3.25
N ILE A 56 13.62 -15.05 2.22
CA ILE A 56 14.15 -14.70 0.90
C ILE A 56 13.18 -15.22 -0.17
N VAL A 57 12.76 -14.30 -1.04
CA VAL A 57 11.93 -14.60 -2.21
C VAL A 57 12.81 -14.63 -3.45
N HIS A 58 12.67 -15.68 -4.24
CA HIS A 58 13.31 -15.85 -5.53
C HIS A 58 12.26 -15.73 -6.64
N PHE A 59 12.28 -14.61 -7.37
CA PHE A 59 11.50 -14.41 -8.59
C PHE A 59 12.08 -15.24 -9.74
N ILE A 60 11.86 -16.56 -9.70
CA ILE A 60 12.31 -17.51 -10.71
C ILE A 60 11.44 -17.42 -11.98
N GLY A 61 12.04 -17.67 -13.14
CA GLY A 61 11.37 -17.61 -14.43
C GLY A 61 11.72 -16.36 -15.24
N GLN A 62 11.06 -16.23 -16.40
CA GLN A 62 11.36 -15.18 -17.39
C GLN A 62 10.81 -13.81 -16.96
N GLN A 63 9.63 -13.79 -16.35
CA GLN A 63 9.00 -12.56 -15.88
C GLN A 63 9.63 -12.12 -14.57
N LYS A 64 10.20 -10.91 -14.55
CA LYS A 64 10.77 -10.29 -13.34
C LYS A 64 9.90 -9.13 -12.88
N PRO A 65 9.99 -8.71 -11.60
CA PRO A 65 9.15 -7.62 -11.10
C PRO A 65 9.27 -6.33 -11.92
N TRP A 66 10.46 -5.98 -12.39
CA TRP A 66 10.68 -4.80 -13.21
C TRP A 66 10.08 -4.90 -14.63
N ASN A 67 9.80 -6.10 -15.14
CA ASN A 67 9.08 -6.26 -16.41
C ASN A 67 7.62 -5.82 -16.32
N LEU A 68 7.08 -5.70 -15.11
CA LEU A 68 5.71 -5.24 -14.86
C LEU A 68 5.60 -3.70 -14.80
N LEU A 69 6.73 -2.98 -14.81
CA LEU A 69 6.73 -1.52 -14.96
C LEU A 69 6.14 -1.15 -16.33
N GLY A 70 5.10 -0.32 -16.32
CA GLY A 70 4.37 0.12 -17.51
C GLY A 70 3.40 -0.93 -18.06
N SER A 71 3.28 -2.10 -17.42
CA SER A 71 2.27 -3.10 -17.79
C SER A 71 0.87 -2.57 -17.51
N LYS A 72 -0.01 -2.69 -18.50
CA LYS A 72 -1.45 -2.38 -18.37
C LYS A 72 -2.28 -3.61 -17.98
N ASP A 73 -1.63 -4.75 -17.73
CA ASP A 73 -2.31 -5.99 -17.38
C ASP A 73 -2.31 -6.17 -15.84
N PRO A 74 -3.42 -5.85 -15.15
CA PRO A 74 -3.55 -6.05 -13.72
C PRO A 74 -3.70 -7.53 -13.32
N GLN A 75 -3.81 -8.47 -14.27
CA GLN A 75 -3.99 -9.90 -13.97
C GLN A 75 -2.68 -10.71 -13.95
N LEU A 76 -1.54 -10.07 -14.16
CA LEU A 76 -0.25 -10.75 -14.23
C LEU A 76 0.31 -11.05 -12.83
N GLY A 77 -0.37 -11.94 -12.11
CA GLY A 77 0.08 -12.50 -10.85
C GLY A 77 -1.04 -13.26 -10.15
N ALA A 78 -0.82 -14.55 -9.86
CA ALA A 78 -1.65 -15.23 -8.87
C ALA A 78 -1.63 -14.41 -7.56
N ALA A 79 -2.71 -14.40 -6.78
CA ALA A 79 -2.85 -13.56 -5.58
C ALA A 79 -1.64 -13.60 -4.61
N LEU A 80 -0.88 -14.70 -4.63
CA LEU A 80 0.32 -14.91 -3.81
C LEU A 80 1.60 -14.29 -4.40
N GLU A 81 1.72 -14.30 -5.73
CA GLU A 81 2.77 -13.57 -6.45
C GLU A 81 2.57 -12.06 -6.27
N MET A 82 1.31 -11.62 -6.19
CA MET A 82 0.95 -10.23 -5.92
C MET A 82 1.47 -9.72 -4.57
N GLU A 83 1.47 -10.52 -3.51
CA GLU A 83 1.98 -10.09 -2.19
C GLU A 83 3.50 -9.83 -2.19
N PHE A 84 4.27 -10.73 -2.79
CA PHE A 84 5.72 -10.53 -2.91
C PHE A 84 6.04 -9.40 -3.89
N LEU A 85 5.28 -9.25 -4.97
CA LEU A 85 5.42 -8.13 -5.91
C LEU A 85 5.10 -6.78 -5.27
N LYS A 86 4.02 -6.66 -4.49
CA LYS A 86 3.69 -5.46 -3.72
C LYS A 86 4.87 -5.03 -2.85
N THR A 87 5.45 -5.98 -2.11
CA THR A 87 6.62 -5.72 -1.26
C THR A 87 7.83 -5.26 -2.08
N TRP A 88 8.10 -5.92 -3.22
CA TRP A 88 9.19 -5.52 -4.11
C TRP A 88 8.99 -4.09 -4.65
N PHE A 89 7.80 -3.75 -5.12
CA PHE A 89 7.48 -2.40 -5.61
C PHE A 89 7.53 -1.34 -4.52
N SER A 90 7.11 -1.67 -3.29
CA SER A 90 7.24 -0.81 -2.12
C SER A 90 8.70 -0.47 -1.84
N ILE A 91 9.58 -1.48 -1.81
CA ILE A 91 11.03 -1.29 -1.60
C ILE A 91 11.64 -0.51 -2.77
N PHE A 92 11.33 -0.89 -4.01
CA PHE A 92 11.85 -0.22 -5.19
C PHE A 92 11.46 1.27 -5.19
N SER A 93 10.21 1.59 -4.89
CA SER A 93 9.73 2.98 -4.90
C SER A 93 10.23 3.83 -3.74
N SER A 94 10.32 3.25 -2.54
CA SER A 94 10.76 3.97 -1.33
C SER A 94 12.27 4.11 -1.24
N SER A 95 13.02 3.10 -1.71
CA SER A 95 14.46 2.98 -1.42
C SER A 95 15.34 3.03 -2.66
N VAL A 96 14.86 2.57 -3.83
CA VAL A 96 15.68 2.55 -5.06
C VAL A 96 15.40 3.79 -5.91
N LEU A 97 14.13 4.10 -6.21
CA LEU A 97 13.77 5.24 -7.05
C LEU A 97 14.39 6.57 -6.62
N PRO A 98 14.45 6.93 -5.31
CA PRO A 98 15.05 8.21 -4.89
C PRO A 98 16.57 8.29 -5.11
N THR A 99 17.23 7.14 -5.31
CA THR A 99 18.69 7.07 -5.54
C THR A 99 19.06 7.16 -7.02
N LEU A 100 18.07 7.03 -7.91
CA LEU A 100 18.29 7.11 -9.35
C LEU A 100 18.40 8.56 -9.81
N HIS A 101 19.03 8.77 -10.97
CA HIS A 101 19.06 10.08 -11.61
C HIS A 101 17.63 10.61 -11.81
N PRO A 102 17.34 11.90 -11.54
CA PRO A 102 15.98 12.45 -11.53
C PRO A 102 15.17 12.16 -12.79
N GLU A 103 15.81 12.21 -13.96
CA GLU A 103 15.17 11.90 -15.24
C GLU A 103 14.67 10.45 -15.32
N TYR A 104 15.50 9.48 -14.93
CA TYR A 104 15.11 8.07 -14.91
C TYR A 104 14.08 7.79 -13.82
N ALA A 105 14.23 8.41 -12.64
CA ALA A 105 13.29 8.27 -11.54
C ALA A 105 11.88 8.74 -11.94
N GLU A 106 11.77 9.84 -12.69
CA GLU A 106 10.50 10.37 -13.18
C GLU A 106 9.85 9.47 -14.23
N ILE A 107 10.63 8.91 -15.17
CA ILE A 107 10.14 7.95 -16.16
C ILE A 107 9.58 6.71 -15.46
N LEU A 108 10.33 6.16 -14.50
CA LEU A 108 9.96 4.93 -13.80
C LEU A 108 8.79 5.16 -12.83
N ARG A 109 8.66 6.35 -12.23
CA ARG A 109 7.48 6.75 -11.45
C ARG A 109 6.20 6.68 -12.28
N LYS A 110 6.22 7.18 -13.52
CA LYS A 110 5.06 7.14 -14.42
C LYS A 110 4.70 5.72 -14.87
N GLN A 111 5.69 4.83 -14.90
CA GLN A 111 5.53 3.43 -15.25
C GLN A 111 5.22 2.55 -14.04
N MET A 112 5.30 3.05 -12.81
CA MET A 112 4.90 2.26 -11.67
C MET A 112 3.46 1.79 -11.86
N PRO A 113 3.14 0.52 -11.53
CA PRO A 113 1.76 0.10 -11.51
C PRO A 113 1.00 1.09 -10.63
N ALA A 114 -0.10 1.63 -11.18
CA ALA A 114 -0.92 2.56 -10.43
C ALA A 114 -1.22 1.92 -9.08
N ALA A 115 -0.99 2.67 -8.01
CA ALA A 115 -1.42 2.25 -6.69
C ALA A 115 -2.89 1.82 -6.83
N VAL A 116 -3.21 0.54 -6.51
CA VAL A 116 -4.57 -0.06 -6.51
C VAL A 116 -5.63 1.04 -6.50
N SER A 117 -6.39 1.16 -7.59
CA SER A 117 -7.32 2.29 -7.74
C SER A 117 -8.28 2.33 -6.55
N ASP A 118 -8.82 3.50 -6.19
CA ASP A 118 -9.80 3.56 -5.11
C ASP A 118 -11.03 2.66 -5.38
N ALA A 119 -11.37 2.44 -6.65
CA ALA A 119 -12.44 1.51 -7.05
C ALA A 119 -12.08 0.04 -6.78
N ASP A 120 -10.85 -0.37 -7.09
CA ASP A 120 -10.38 -1.74 -6.80
C ASP A 120 -10.16 -1.94 -5.30
N ARG A 121 -9.73 -0.89 -4.59
CA ARG A 121 -9.65 -0.88 -3.14
C ARG A 121 -11.03 -1.04 -2.53
N GLN A 122 -12.01 -0.25 -2.96
CA GLN A 122 -13.39 -0.36 -2.49
C GLN A 122 -13.97 -1.75 -2.75
N ARG A 123 -13.73 -2.34 -3.93
CA ARG A 123 -14.16 -3.72 -4.22
C ARG A 123 -13.50 -4.72 -3.26
N ALA A 124 -12.21 -4.57 -2.98
CA ALA A 124 -11.51 -5.42 -2.03
C ALA A 124 -12.09 -5.31 -0.60
N TRP A 125 -12.55 -4.11 -0.20
CA TRP A 125 -13.30 -3.92 1.05
C TRP A 125 -14.65 -4.65 1.04
N GLU A 126 -15.40 -4.56 -0.06
CA GLU A 126 -16.71 -5.22 -0.22
C GLU A 126 -16.58 -6.75 -0.23
N GLU A 127 -15.49 -7.28 -0.77
CA GLU A 127 -15.17 -8.72 -0.81
C GLU A 127 -14.50 -9.23 0.48
N GLY A 128 -14.21 -8.35 1.45
CA GLY A 128 -13.55 -8.70 2.72
C GLY A 128 -12.03 -8.95 2.60
N ILE A 129 -11.42 -8.60 1.47
CA ILE A 129 -9.97 -8.70 1.20
C ILE A 129 -9.31 -7.34 1.49
N VAL A 130 -9.46 -6.85 2.73
CA VAL A 130 -8.96 -5.53 3.15
C VAL A 130 -7.45 -5.56 3.42
N ASP A 131 -6.73 -4.52 2.99
CA ASP A 131 -5.28 -4.35 3.18
C ASP A 131 -4.93 -3.73 4.54
N TYR A 132 -5.19 -4.48 5.62
CA TYR A 132 -5.01 -4.01 7.01
C TYR A 132 -3.56 -3.66 7.40
N THR A 133 -2.56 -4.05 6.61
CA THR A 133 -1.14 -3.77 6.88
C THR A 133 -0.55 -2.69 5.99
N GLY A 134 -1.34 -2.17 5.05
CA GLY A 134 -0.89 -1.18 4.07
C GLY A 134 -1.80 0.03 4.02
N ARG A 135 -2.49 0.22 2.89
CA ARG A 135 -3.27 1.44 2.66
C ARG A 135 -4.49 1.57 3.56
N ASP A 136 -4.99 0.45 4.05
CA ASP A 136 -6.13 0.36 4.95
C ASP A 136 -5.70 0.01 6.38
N SER A 137 -4.46 0.35 6.74
CA SER A 137 -3.96 0.16 8.11
C SER A 137 -4.69 1.02 9.12
N TRP A 138 -4.69 0.57 10.38
CA TRP A 138 -5.31 1.29 11.50
C TRP A 138 -4.82 2.74 11.59
N GLU A 139 -3.51 2.96 11.45
CA GLU A 139 -2.90 4.29 11.54
C GLU A 139 -3.43 5.22 10.45
N ASN A 140 -3.58 4.71 9.23
CA ASN A 140 -4.11 5.46 8.10
C ASN A 140 -5.60 5.76 8.26
N ILE A 141 -6.38 4.79 8.74
CA ILE A 141 -7.81 4.97 9.03
C ILE A 141 -8.00 5.99 10.15
N GLN A 142 -7.26 5.86 11.26
CA GLN A 142 -7.32 6.78 12.39
C GLN A 142 -6.96 8.20 11.96
N LYS A 143 -5.85 8.37 11.23
CA LYS A 143 -5.45 9.67 10.68
C LYS A 143 -6.56 10.29 9.82
N ARG A 144 -7.20 9.48 8.97
CA ARG A 144 -8.29 9.96 8.11
C ARG A 144 -9.54 10.37 8.89
N LEU A 145 -9.88 9.64 9.96
CA LEU A 145 -10.97 9.99 10.87
C LEU A 145 -10.68 11.31 11.59
N GLU A 146 -9.47 11.48 12.11
CA GLU A 146 -9.02 12.71 12.78
C GLU A 146 -9.05 13.92 11.83
N GLU A 147 -8.57 13.76 10.60
CA GLU A 147 -8.64 14.78 9.55
C GLU A 147 -10.09 15.21 9.26
N THR A 148 -11.00 14.23 9.14
CA THR A 148 -12.41 14.49 8.82
C THR A 148 -13.11 15.23 9.96
N ILE A 149 -12.94 14.74 11.19
CA ILE A 149 -13.55 15.35 12.40
C ILE A 149 -13.00 16.77 12.62
N ASN A 150 -11.70 16.97 12.47
CA ASN A 150 -11.10 18.30 12.66
C ASN A 150 -11.43 19.24 11.51
N GLY A 151 -11.51 18.75 10.27
CA GLY A 151 -11.98 19.52 9.13
C GLY A 151 -13.43 20.00 9.29
N GLU A 152 -14.31 19.15 9.82
CA GLU A 152 -15.69 19.53 10.17
C GLU A 152 -15.73 20.60 11.27
N LYS A 153 -14.88 20.51 12.30
CA LYS A 153 -14.75 21.56 13.33
C LYS A 153 -14.30 22.90 12.76
N ILE A 154 -13.28 22.88 11.90
CA ILE A 154 -12.76 24.10 11.26
C ILE A 154 -13.84 24.72 10.36
N ASN A 155 -14.59 23.91 9.60
CA ASN A 155 -15.68 24.39 8.77
C ASN A 155 -16.87 24.90 9.59
N TYR A 156 -17.17 24.30 10.75
CA TYR A 156 -18.18 24.78 11.68
C TYR A 156 -17.77 26.13 12.29
N GLU A 157 -16.54 26.26 12.78
CA GLU A 157 -16.02 27.49 13.40
C GLU A 157 -15.80 28.63 12.40
N ALA A 158 -15.35 28.33 11.17
CA ALA A 158 -15.16 29.32 10.10
C ALA A 158 -16.49 29.86 9.54
N ASN A 159 -17.57 29.07 9.57
CA ASN A 159 -18.91 29.52 9.19
C ASN A 159 -19.69 30.16 10.36
N HIS A 160 -19.16 30.11 11.58
CA HIS A 160 -19.79 30.67 12.78
C HIS A 160 -19.04 31.83 13.49
N PRO A 161 -18.42 32.83 12.82
CA PRO A 161 -18.05 34.09 13.46
C PRO A 161 -18.97 35.26 13.05
N GLN A 162 -19.57 35.90 14.08
CA GLN A 162 -20.17 37.26 14.16
C GLN A 162 -21.68 37.48 14.00
N HIS A 163 -22.49 36.59 13.43
CA HIS A 163 -23.91 36.93 13.20
C HIS A 163 -24.74 37.11 14.50
N GLU A 164 -24.41 36.37 15.57
CA GLU A 164 -25.11 36.49 16.86
C GLU A 164 -24.76 37.76 17.63
N LYS A 165 -23.49 38.19 17.62
CA LYS A 165 -23.07 39.42 18.32
C LYS A 165 -23.57 40.68 17.62
N GLN A 166 -23.67 40.68 16.29
CA GLN A 166 -24.21 41.81 15.51
C GLN A 166 -25.73 41.95 15.67
N GLN A 167 -26.49 40.85 15.74
CA GLN A 167 -27.94 40.88 15.96
C GLN A 167 -28.31 41.41 17.36
N GLN A 168 -27.59 41.00 18.41
CA GLN A 168 -27.82 41.55 19.76
C GLN A 168 -27.46 43.03 19.87
N GLN A 169 -26.37 43.50 19.21
CA GLN A 169 -26.03 44.92 19.20
C GLN A 169 -27.04 45.76 18.40
N GLN A 170 -27.57 45.24 17.28
CA GLN A 170 -28.61 45.91 16.50
C GLN A 170 -29.97 45.94 17.24
N GLN A 171 -30.33 44.89 17.96
CA GLN A 171 -31.54 44.87 18.80
C GLN A 171 -31.43 45.83 19.99
N ARG A 172 -30.26 45.89 20.66
CA ARG A 172 -30.03 46.86 21.76
C ARG A 172 -30.07 48.31 21.27
N LYS A 173 -29.55 48.60 20.06
CA LYS A 173 -29.65 49.93 19.44
C LYS A 173 -31.09 50.29 19.06
N LYS A 174 -31.87 49.34 18.51
CA LYS A 174 -33.29 49.57 18.15
C LYS A 174 -34.19 49.80 19.37
N CYS A 175 -33.91 49.17 20.52
CA CYS A 175 -34.68 49.39 21.75
C CYS A 175 -34.40 50.77 22.38
N ALA A 176 -33.15 51.24 22.34
CA ALA A 176 -32.76 52.54 22.88
C ALA A 176 -33.38 53.72 22.11
N THR A 177 -33.55 53.62 20.79
CA THR A 177 -34.16 54.69 19.98
C THR A 177 -35.68 54.81 20.16
N LYS A 178 -36.37 53.74 20.58
CA LYS A 178 -37.83 53.75 20.80
C LYS A 178 -38.28 54.40 22.13
N GLN A 179 -37.38 54.58 23.10
CA GLN A 179 -37.71 55.15 24.41
C GLN A 179 -37.49 56.66 24.52
N CYS A 180 -36.87 57.32 23.53
CA CYS A 180 -36.57 58.76 23.60
C CYS A 180 -37.56 59.67 22.85
N GLY A 181 -38.64 59.11 22.27
CA GLY A 181 -39.53 59.80 21.34
C GLY A 181 -40.89 60.25 21.88
N PHE A 182 -41.10 60.37 23.19
CA PHE A 182 -42.40 60.81 23.75
C PHE A 182 -42.22 61.87 24.83
N LYS A 183 -42.03 63.13 24.43
CA LYS A 183 -42.29 64.29 25.29
C LYS A 183 -43.04 65.37 24.52
N GLN A 184 -44.27 65.57 25.01
CA GLN A 184 -45.03 66.83 25.16
C GLN A 184 -45.62 67.51 23.91
N THR A 185 -46.94 67.44 23.81
CA THR A 185 -47.78 68.55 23.31
C THR A 185 -49.06 68.65 24.15
N THR A 186 -49.24 69.84 24.72
CA THR A 186 -50.39 70.43 25.45
C THR A 186 -50.72 69.91 26.84
#